data_AF-A0A484ZJ18-F1
#
_entry.id   AF-A0A484ZJ18-F1
#
_cell.length_a   1.000
_cell.length_b   1.000
_cell.length_c   1.000
_cell.angle_alpha   90.00
_cell.angle_beta   90.00
_cell.angle_gamma   90.00
#
_symmetry.space_group_name_H-M   'P 1'
#
loop_
_entity.id
_entity.type
_entity.pdbx_description
1 polymer ?
#
loop_
_entity_poly.entity_id
_entity_poly.type
_entity_poly.pdbx_seq_one_letter_code
_entity_poly.pdbx_strand_id
1 'polypeptide(L)'
;MVTDTQNPEPDDHFGLMLMAFAYLIEADKPESAARLISEYLLPWAERYLELVKQTETEQPFYPVLADVATVYLSRLKEQMNLQVSPAVLHL
;
A
#
# COMPACT_ATOMS: atom_id res chain seq x y z
N MET A 1 -17.63 -3.53 -7.90
CA MET A 1 -16.35 -3.67 -8.60
C MET A 1 -16.37 -5.03 -9.27
N VAL A 2 -16.23 -5.06 -10.60
CA VAL A 2 -16.17 -6.30 -11.38
C VAL A 2 -14.70 -6.50 -11.69
N THR A 3 -14.08 -7.53 -11.12
CA THR A 3 -12.71 -7.92 -11.47
C THR A 3 -12.76 -8.65 -12.81
N ASP A 4 -11.94 -8.22 -13.76
CA ASP A 4 -11.83 -8.82 -15.09
C ASP A 4 -11.29 -10.26 -14.96
N THR A 5 -12.09 -11.24 -15.36
CA THR A 5 -11.89 -12.66 -15.05
C THR A 5 -10.82 -13.34 -15.91
N GLN A 6 -10.23 -12.64 -16.87
CA GLN A 6 -9.28 -13.25 -17.81
C GLN A 6 -7.80 -13.13 -17.39
N ASN A 7 -7.45 -12.15 -16.54
CA ASN A 7 -6.16 -12.07 -15.84
C ASN A 7 -6.22 -10.98 -14.75
N PRO A 8 -6.96 -11.19 -13.65
CA PRO A 8 -7.06 -10.16 -12.61
C PRO A 8 -5.67 -9.94 -12.03
N GLU A 9 -5.21 -8.68 -12.04
CA GLU A 9 -4.11 -8.29 -11.16
C GLU A 9 -4.44 -8.79 -9.76
N PRO A 10 -3.48 -9.38 -9.02
CA PRO A 10 -3.72 -9.84 -7.68
C PRO A 10 -4.33 -8.72 -6.82
N ASP A 11 -5.35 -9.05 -6.02
CA ASP A 11 -6.06 -8.06 -5.19
C ASP A 11 -5.13 -7.37 -4.16
N ASP A 12 -3.97 -7.97 -3.88
CA ASP A 12 -2.90 -7.45 -3.02
C ASP A 12 -1.85 -6.61 -3.79
N HIS A 13 -2.10 -6.26 -5.06
CA HIS A 13 -1.27 -5.30 -5.78
C HIS A 13 -1.29 -3.94 -5.05
N PHE A 14 -0.09 -3.45 -4.70
CA PHE A 14 0.12 -2.21 -3.93
C PHE A 14 -0.72 -1.03 -4.43
N GLY A 15 -0.75 -0.78 -5.74
CA GLY A 15 -1.54 0.31 -6.33
C GLY A 15 -3.05 0.12 -6.18
N LEU A 16 -3.54 -1.11 -6.35
CA LEU A 16 -4.96 -1.44 -6.18
C LEU A 16 -5.40 -1.28 -4.72
N MET A 17 -4.55 -1.66 -3.77
CA MET A 17 -4.84 -1.45 -2.35
C MET A 17 -4.97 0.04 -1.98
N LEU A 18 -4.12 0.90 -2.54
CA LEU A 18 -4.22 2.35 -2.34
C LEU A 18 -5.49 2.93 -2.99
N MET A 19 -5.87 2.44 -4.17
CA MET A 19 -7.11 2.83 -4.83
C MET A 19 -8.34 2.38 -4.04
N ALA A 20 -8.34 1.14 -3.52
CA ALA A 20 -9.39 0.62 -2.66
C ALA A 20 -9.50 1.41 -1.35
N PHE A 21 -8.37 1.84 -0.78
CA PHE A 21 -8.36 2.74 0.37
C PHE A 21 -9.07 4.06 0.07
N ALA A 22 -8.70 4.74 -1.03
CA ALA A 22 -9.34 5.98 -1.44
C ALA A 22 -10.86 5.80 -1.61
N TYR A 23 -11.27 4.74 -2.29
CA TYR A 23 -12.69 4.41 -2.47
C TYR A 23 -13.42 4.18 -1.14
N LEU A 24 -12.81 3.51 -0.15
CA LEU A 24 -13.43 3.29 1.15
C LEU A 24 -13.60 4.60 1.94
N ILE A 25 -12.66 5.53 1.82
CA ILE A 25 -12.78 6.87 2.41
C ILE A 25 -13.90 7.65 1.73
N GLU A 26 -13.97 7.66 0.40
CA GLU A 26 -15.03 8.32 -0.36
C GLU A 26 -16.43 7.75 -0.07
N ALA A 27 -16.51 6.45 0.22
CA ALA A 27 -17.74 5.75 0.57
C ALA A 27 -18.15 5.89 2.06
N ASP A 28 -17.48 6.77 2.82
CA ASP A 28 -17.70 7.00 4.26
C ASP A 28 -17.56 5.71 5.11
N LYS A 29 -16.55 4.89 4.79
CA LYS A 29 -16.21 3.64 5.51
C LYS A 29 -14.84 3.72 6.18
N PRO A 30 -14.63 4.66 7.12
CA PRO A 30 -13.30 4.92 7.71
C PRO A 30 -12.73 3.71 8.46
N GLU A 31 -13.57 2.90 9.12
CA GLU A 31 -13.12 1.69 9.83
C GLU A 31 -12.58 0.63 8.86
N SER A 32 -13.25 0.45 7.72
CA SER A 32 -12.81 -0.48 6.68
C SER A 32 -11.53 0.02 6.01
N ALA A 33 -11.44 1.33 5.76
CA ALA A 33 -10.24 1.96 5.21
C ALA A 33 -9.05 1.81 6.17
N ALA A 34 -9.25 2.05 7.46
CA ALA A 34 -8.24 1.87 8.49
C ALA A 34 -7.74 0.42 8.54
N ARG A 35 -8.67 -0.56 8.58
CA ARG A 35 -8.35 -1.99 8.55
C ARG A 35 -7.57 -2.37 7.29
N LEU A 36 -7.97 -1.90 6.11
CA LEU A 36 -7.26 -2.18 4.86
C LEU A 36 -5.78 -1.78 4.96
N ILE A 37 -5.52 -0.58 5.47
CA ILE A 37 -4.16 -0.06 5.58
C ILE A 37 -3.38 -0.77 6.69
N SER A 38 -3.95 -0.92 7.89
CA SER A 38 -3.23 -1.41 9.06
C SER A 38 -2.98 -2.92 9.07
N GLU A 39 -3.93 -3.69 8.57
CA GLU A 39 -3.87 -5.16 8.61
C GLU A 39 -3.38 -5.78 7.31
N TYR A 40 -3.59 -5.12 6.16
CA TYR A 40 -3.33 -5.74 4.86
C TYR A 40 -2.26 -5.05 4.03
N LEU A 41 -2.03 -3.74 4.17
CA LEU A 41 -1.01 -3.03 3.38
C LEU A 41 0.28 -2.77 4.16
N LEU A 42 0.20 -2.03 5.27
CA LEU A 42 1.37 -1.63 6.07
C LEU A 42 2.26 -2.78 6.56
N PRO A 43 1.76 -4.00 6.85
CA PRO A 43 2.63 -5.06 7.33
C PRO A 43 3.75 -5.48 6.36
N TRP A 44 3.59 -5.23 5.05
CA TRP A 44 4.60 -5.55 4.03
C TRP A 44 5.01 -4.36 3.15
N ALA A 45 4.21 -3.28 3.13
CA ALA A 45 4.45 -2.12 2.28
C ALA A 45 5.82 -1.46 2.49
N GLU A 46 6.28 -1.34 3.75
CA GLU A 46 7.59 -0.75 4.05
C GLU A 46 8.72 -1.56 3.37
N ARG A 47 8.69 -2.89 3.52
CA ARG A 47 9.68 -3.78 2.88
C ARG A 47 9.59 -3.75 1.36
N TYR A 48 8.38 -3.76 0.81
CA TYR A 48 8.18 -3.64 -0.64
C TYR A 48 8.80 -2.35 -1.18
N LEU A 49 8.53 -1.21 -0.54
CA LEU A 49 9.07 0.08 -0.96
C LEU A 49 10.60 0.16 -0.82
N GLU A 50 11.19 -0.47 0.20
CA GLU A 50 12.65 -0.61 0.29
C GLU A 50 13.25 -1.32 -0.93
N LEU A 51 12.61 -2.39 -1.40
CA LEU A 51 13.08 -3.15 -2.57
C LEU A 51 12.89 -2.35 -3.86
N VAL A 52 11.78 -1.61 -4.01
CA VAL A 52 11.55 -0.75 -5.18
C VAL A 52 12.62 0.36 -5.25
N LYS A 53 13.01 0.94 -4.11
CA LYS A 53 14.10 1.93 -4.03
C LYS A 53 15.45 1.39 -4.47
N GLN A 54 15.69 0.09 -4.25
CA GLN A 54 16.93 -0.58 -4.63
C GLN A 54 16.95 -1.03 -6.10
N THR A 55 15.84 -0.85 -6.83
CA THR A 55 15.76 -1.31 -8.22
C THR A 55 16.62 -0.43 -9.12
N GLU A 56 17.64 -1.03 -9.72
CA GLU A 56 18.46 -0.40 -10.74
C GLU A 56 17.63 -0.21 -12.01
N THR A 57 17.37 1.06 -12.35
CA THR A 57 16.61 1.46 -13.53
C THR A 57 17.41 2.52 -14.28
N GLU A 58 17.24 2.60 -15.61
CA GLU A 58 17.91 3.63 -16.42
C GLU A 58 17.56 5.06 -15.95
N GLN A 59 16.38 5.23 -15.35
CA GLN A 59 15.92 6.48 -14.76
C GLN A 59 15.40 6.23 -13.35
N PRO A 60 15.75 7.07 -12.35
CA PRO A 60 15.39 6.87 -10.95
C PRO A 60 13.92 7.16 -10.62
N PHE A 61 13.01 7.08 -11.59
CA PHE A 61 11.58 7.42 -11.41
C PHE A 61 10.91 6.55 -10.35
N TYR A 62 11.02 5.22 -10.45
CA TYR A 62 10.39 4.30 -9.49
C TYR A 62 11.03 4.36 -8.10
N PRO A 63 12.36 4.43 -7.95
CA PRO A 63 12.98 4.68 -6.64
C PRO A 63 12.48 5.97 -5.98
N VAL A 64 12.41 7.08 -6.73
CA VAL A 64 11.90 8.36 -6.20
C VAL A 64 10.41 8.27 -5.84
N LEU A 65 9.60 7.60 -6.67
CA LEU A 65 8.19 7.37 -6.37
C LEU A 65 8.03 6.54 -5.08
N ALA A 66 8.87 5.54 -4.88
CA ALA A 66 8.85 4.74 -3.66
C ALA A 66 9.22 5.55 -2.41
N ASP A 67 10.14 6.51 -2.51
CA ASP A 67 10.42 7.46 -1.42
C ASP A 67 9.21 8.31 -1.07
N VAL A 68 8.53 8.86 -2.08
CA VAL A 68 7.29 9.64 -1.87
C VAL A 68 6.21 8.78 -1.22
N ALA A 69 6.02 7.54 -1.69
CA ALA A 69 5.04 6.60 -1.13
C ALA A 69 5.38 6.22 0.32
N THR A 70 6.66 6.03 0.67
CA THR A 70 7.07 5.78 2.05
C THR A 70 6.66 6.94 2.96
N VAL A 71 6.99 8.19 2.57
CA VAL A 71 6.63 9.37 3.36
C VAL A 71 5.12 9.50 3.51
N TYR A 72 4.37 9.28 2.43
CA TYR A 72 2.92 9.29 2.45
C TYR A 72 2.34 8.27 3.45
N LEU A 73 2.79 7.00 3.40
CA LEU A 73 2.30 5.95 4.29
C LEU A 73 2.68 6.19 5.75
N SER A 74 3.88 6.72 6.03
CA SER A 74 4.28 7.09 7.39
C SER A 74 3.38 8.20 7.94
N ARG A 75 3.11 9.24 7.14
CA ARG A 75 2.18 10.32 7.54
C ARG A 75 0.77 9.82 7.74
N LEU A 76 0.29 8.95 6.87
CA LEU A 76 -1.03 8.35 6.96
C LEU A 76 -1.19 7.56 8.27
N LYS A 77 -0.21 6.72 8.61
CA LYS A 77 -0.17 5.96 9.86
C LYS A 77 -0.22 6.87 11.09
N GLU A 78 0.54 7.96 11.09
CA GLU A 78 0.54 8.96 12.17
C GLU A 78 -0.82 9.66 12.30
N GLN A 79 -1.36 10.18 11.19
CA GLN A 79 -2.60 10.97 11.19
C GLN A 79 -3.83 10.17 11.58
N MET A 80 -3.87 8.90 11.16
CA MET A 80 -4.99 7.99 11.47
C MET A 80 -4.76 7.19 12.76
N ASN A 81 -3.61 7.38 13.45
CA ASN A 81 -3.23 6.68 14.66
C ASN A 81 -3.34 5.14 14.52
N LEU A 82 -2.89 4.61 13.39
CA LEU A 82 -3.05 3.20 13.03
C LEU A 82 -2.08 2.30 13.81
N GLN A 83 -2.63 1.21 14.37
CA GLN A 83 -1.85 0.12 14.95
C GLN A 83 -1.62 -0.94 13.88
N VAL A 84 -0.38 -1.17 13.48
CA VAL A 84 -0.03 -2.11 12.40
C VAL A 84 0.04 -3.52 12.97
N SER A 85 -0.64 -4.47 12.31
CA SER A 85 -0.55 -5.88 12.67
C SER A 85 0.82 -6.43 12.27
N PRO A 86 1.55 -7.12 13.17
CA PRO A 86 2.83 -7.71 12.81
C PRO A 86 2.62 -8.85 11.81
N ALA A 87 3.38 -8.83 10.70
CA ALA A 87 3.43 -9.93 9.74
C ALA A 87 4.84 -10.50 9.67
N VAL A 88 4.94 -11.83 9.52
CA VAL A 88 6.21 -12.49 9.24
C VAL A 88 6.48 -12.36 7.75
N LEU A 89 7.54 -11.65 7.39
CA LEU A 89 7.97 -11.50 6.01
C LEU A 89 8.97 -12.61 5.69
N HIS A 90 8.66 -13.40 4.66
CA HIS A 90 9.58 -14.39 4.11
C HIS A 90 10.35 -13.76 2.94
N LEU A 91 11.67 -13.82 3.01
CA LEU A 91 12.61 -13.33 1.99
C LEU A 91 12.82 -14.38 0.91
#